data_AF-A0A9E4EIC5-F1
#
_entry.id   AF-A0A9E4EIC5-F1
#
_cell.length_a   1.000
_cell.length_b   1.000
_cell.length_c   1.000
_cell.angle_alpha   90.00
_cell.angle_beta   90.00
_cell.angle_gamma   90.00
#
_symmetry.space_group_name_H-M   'P 1'
#
loop_
_entity.id
_entity.type
_entity.pdbx_description
1 polymer ?
#
loop_
_entity_poly.entity_id
_entity_poly.type
_entity_poly.pdbx_seq_one_letter_code
_entity_poly.pdbx_strand_id
1 'polypeptide(L)'
;NVERIEVVKGPQSALYGRNTYSGAINLVTRRAGESMAGEVSLQMAQFDQYQVTAALAGPLSATVSAGVNVRHFERGGPFTNEYDDSEIGEQQSQSISAFVELNPNDRLSILARAYRGKRDDGHPPVMATRYFDNNCYMDDGTFYGGAGRYYCGVVEPGPINTD
;
A
#
# COMPACT_ATOMS: atom_id res chain seq x y z
N ASN A 1 -0.83 -1.39 -9.62
CA ASN A 1 -1.80 -1.23 -10.71
C ASN A 1 -2.91 -0.22 -10.35
N VAL A 2 -2.55 1.01 -9.97
CA VAL A 2 -3.51 2.10 -9.78
C VAL A 2 -3.17 3.14 -10.84
N GLU A 3 -4.15 3.49 -11.66
CA GLU A 3 -4.03 4.54 -12.66
C GLU A 3 -4.28 5.90 -12.02
N ARG A 4 -5.32 5.99 -11.18
CA ARG A 4 -5.62 7.18 -10.40
C ARG A 4 -6.42 6.86 -9.15
N ILE A 5 -6.36 7.78 -8.19
CA ILE A 5 -7.14 7.77 -6.96
C ILE A 5 -8.07 8.97 -7.00
N GLU A 6 -9.36 8.73 -6.90
CA GLU A 6 -10.38 9.77 -6.84
C GLU A 6 -10.89 9.88 -5.39
N VAL A 7 -10.88 11.08 -4.84
CA VAL A 7 -11.32 11.33 -3.47
C VAL A 7 -12.58 12.19 -3.51
N VAL A 8 -13.69 11.66 -3.01
CA VAL A 8 -14.94 12.39 -2.88
C VAL A 8 -15.17 12.71 -1.42
N LYS A 9 -15.31 13.99 -1.12
CA LYS A 9 -15.45 14.51 0.25
C LYS A 9 -16.92 14.67 0.62
N GLY A 10 -17.24 14.36 1.88
CA GLY A 10 -18.60 14.48 2.43
C GLY A 10 -19.50 13.29 2.10
N PRO A 11 -20.76 13.28 2.57
CA PRO A 11 -21.65 12.13 2.41
C PRO A 11 -21.93 11.80 0.94
N GLN A 12 -21.62 10.58 0.49
CA GLN A 12 -21.79 10.13 -0.91
C GLN A 12 -22.63 8.85 -1.07
N SER A 13 -23.67 8.71 -0.24
CA SER A 13 -24.50 7.49 -0.15
C SER A 13 -25.18 7.11 -1.46
N ALA A 14 -25.51 8.09 -2.31
CA ALA A 14 -26.19 7.86 -3.58
C ALA A 14 -25.26 7.24 -4.65
N LEU A 15 -23.97 7.61 -4.66
CA LEU A 15 -23.00 7.16 -5.67
C LEU A 15 -22.22 5.92 -5.24
N TYR A 16 -21.89 5.81 -3.95
CA TYR A 16 -21.00 4.78 -3.44
C TYR A 16 -21.66 3.83 -2.42
N GLY A 17 -22.96 4.01 -2.18
CA GLY A 17 -23.74 3.13 -1.31
C GLY A 17 -23.55 3.40 0.18
N ARG A 18 -23.92 2.41 1.01
CA ARG A 18 -23.93 2.52 2.49
C ARG A 18 -22.53 2.82 3.03
N ASN A 19 -22.46 3.48 4.19
CA ASN A 19 -21.25 3.81 4.96
C ASN A 19 -20.28 4.82 4.31
N THR A 20 -20.77 5.70 3.44
CA THR A 20 -19.97 6.74 2.76
C THR A 20 -20.21 8.14 3.35
N TYR A 21 -20.48 8.21 4.67
CA TYR A 21 -20.82 9.46 5.37
C TYR A 21 -19.66 10.47 5.38
N SER A 22 -18.43 9.98 5.45
CA SER A 22 -17.21 10.81 5.45
C SER A 22 -16.65 11.05 4.05
N GLY A 23 -17.23 10.44 3.01
CA GLY A 23 -16.68 10.42 1.66
C GLY A 23 -16.46 9.02 1.11
N ALA A 24 -15.80 8.98 -0.04
CA ALA A 24 -15.37 7.76 -0.69
C ALA A 24 -13.99 7.94 -1.34
N ILE A 25 -13.18 6.88 -1.31
CA ILE A 25 -11.93 6.79 -2.07
C ILE A 25 -12.15 5.75 -3.15
N ASN A 26 -12.06 6.17 -4.40
CA ASN A 26 -12.20 5.28 -5.56
C ASN A 26 -10.82 5.03 -6.19
N LEU A 27 -10.47 3.76 -6.30
CA LEU A 27 -9.21 3.29 -6.87
C LEU A 27 -9.48 2.83 -8.30
N VAL A 28 -9.03 3.61 -9.27
CA VAL A 28 -9.16 3.23 -10.68
C VAL A 28 -7.91 2.50 -11.12
N THR A 29 -8.09 1.27 -11.59
CA THR A 29 -6.99 0.41 -12.03
C THR A 29 -6.70 0.59 -13.51
N ARG A 30 -5.44 0.36 -13.90
CA ARG A 30 -4.98 0.57 -15.27
C ARG A 30 -5.63 -0.43 -16.23
N ARG A 31 -6.06 0.07 -17.40
CA ARG A 31 -6.55 -0.75 -18.53
C ARG A 31 -5.54 -0.78 -19.67
N ALA A 32 -5.81 -1.57 -20.71
CA ALA A 32 -5.00 -1.58 -21.92
C ALA A 32 -5.29 -0.34 -22.77
N GLY A 33 -4.25 0.27 -23.33
CA GLY A 33 -4.39 1.33 -24.33
C GLY A 33 -4.55 0.78 -25.75
N GLU A 34 -4.50 1.67 -26.74
CA GLU A 34 -4.62 1.31 -28.17
C GLU A 34 -3.42 0.51 -28.71
N SER A 35 -2.28 0.59 -28.03
CA SER A 35 -1.06 -0.14 -28.38
C SER A 35 -0.50 -0.89 -27.17
N MET A 36 0.33 -1.90 -27.44
CA MET A 36 1.05 -2.59 -26.38
C MET A 36 2.03 -1.63 -25.71
N ALA A 37 1.96 -1.56 -24.37
CA ALA A 37 2.77 -0.67 -23.56
C ALA A 37 3.24 -1.39 -22.29
N GLY A 38 4.52 -1.21 -21.96
CA GLY A 38 5.15 -1.78 -20.79
C GLY A 38 5.93 -0.74 -20.00
N GLU A 39 6.09 -0.98 -18.71
CA GLU A 39 6.87 -0.16 -17.80
C GLU A 39 7.63 -1.07 -16.83
N VAL A 40 8.90 -0.73 -16.58
CA VAL A 40 9.70 -1.35 -15.53
C VAL A 40 10.30 -0.23 -14.70
N SER A 41 10.15 -0.32 -13.39
CA SER A 41 10.68 0.62 -12.41
C SER A 41 11.52 -0.11 -11.39
N LEU A 42 12.71 0.43 -11.11
CA LEU A 42 13.59 0.02 -10.03
C LEU A 42 13.77 1.21 -9.08
N GLN A 43 13.62 0.98 -7.79
CA GLN A 43 13.84 2.00 -6.76
C GLN A 43 14.76 1.43 -5.68
N MET A 44 15.72 2.26 -5.27
CA MET A 44 16.62 2.02 -4.14
C MET A 44 16.54 3.23 -3.20
N ALA A 45 16.49 3.01 -1.89
CA ALA A 45 16.46 4.09 -0.89
C ALA A 45 17.15 3.65 0.41
N GLN A 46 17.15 4.53 1.42
CA GLN A 46 17.68 4.24 2.75
C GLN A 46 17.00 3.03 3.41
N PHE A 47 17.65 2.46 4.43
CA PHE A 47 17.19 1.27 5.16
C PHE A 47 17.02 0.06 4.24
N ASP A 48 18.01 -0.15 3.37
CA ASP A 48 18.03 -1.27 2.42
C ASP A 48 16.71 -1.45 1.67
N GLN A 49 16.10 -0.33 1.26
CA GLN A 49 14.85 -0.36 0.52
C GLN A 49 15.11 -0.70 -0.94
N TYR A 50 14.46 -1.75 -1.43
CA TYR A 50 14.47 -2.16 -2.82
C TYR A 50 13.05 -2.38 -3.32
N GLN A 51 12.71 -1.77 -4.46
CA GLN A 51 11.43 -2.02 -5.12
C GLN A 51 11.63 -2.28 -6.61
N VAL A 52 11.06 -3.38 -7.08
CA VAL A 52 10.92 -3.69 -8.50
C VAL A 52 9.44 -3.72 -8.85
N THR A 53 9.05 -2.95 -9.85
CA THR A 53 7.70 -3.01 -10.44
C THR A 53 7.84 -3.23 -11.93
N ALA A 54 7.06 -4.18 -12.46
CA ALA A 54 6.94 -4.39 -13.88
C ALA A 54 5.46 -4.46 -14.27
N ALA A 55 5.13 -3.88 -15.41
CA ALA A 55 3.78 -3.90 -15.94
C ALA A 55 3.81 -4.01 -17.45
N LEU A 56 2.87 -4.75 -18.00
CA LEU A 56 2.67 -4.88 -19.44
C LEU A 56 1.18 -4.95 -19.71
N ALA A 57 0.68 -4.17 -20.67
CA ALA A 57 -0.71 -4.20 -21.08
C ALA A 57 -0.84 -3.82 -22.55
N GLY A 58 -1.88 -4.33 -23.21
CA GLY A 58 -2.14 -4.01 -24.61
C GLY A 58 -3.26 -4.83 -25.23
N PRO A 59 -3.62 -4.52 -26.48
CA PRO A 59 -4.52 -5.35 -27.27
C PRO A 59 -3.83 -6.68 -27.64
N LEU A 60 -4.52 -7.79 -27.43
CA LEU A 60 -4.13 -9.13 -27.91
C LEU A 60 -4.77 -9.43 -29.27
N SER A 61 -5.92 -8.83 -29.55
CA SER A 61 -6.64 -8.88 -30.83
C SER A 61 -7.49 -7.62 -31.02
N ALA A 62 -8.30 -7.57 -32.08
CA ALA A 62 -9.26 -6.47 -32.29
C ALA A 62 -10.32 -6.34 -31.19
N THR A 63 -10.61 -7.42 -30.45
CA THR A 63 -11.69 -7.47 -29.45
C THR A 63 -11.21 -7.88 -28.06
N VAL A 64 -9.95 -8.30 -27.91
CA VAL A 64 -9.40 -8.77 -26.64
C VAL A 64 -8.20 -7.92 -26.26
N SER A 65 -8.17 -7.45 -25.03
CA SER A 65 -6.99 -6.82 -24.44
C SER A 65 -6.70 -7.43 -23.07
N ALA A 66 -5.44 -7.35 -22.65
CA ALA A 66 -5.02 -7.92 -21.38
C ALA A 66 -3.88 -7.11 -20.79
N GLY A 67 -3.63 -7.33 -19.50
CA GLY A 67 -2.45 -6.80 -18.87
C GLY A 67 -2.11 -7.51 -17.57
N VAL A 68 -0.84 -7.43 -17.21
CA VAL A 68 -0.27 -7.95 -15.98
C VAL A 68 0.58 -6.88 -15.31
N ASN A 69 0.59 -6.88 -13.98
CA ASN A 69 1.47 -6.05 -13.18
C ASN A 69 1.97 -6.86 -11.99
N VAL A 70 3.28 -6.82 -11.79
CA VAL A 70 3.97 -7.44 -10.66
C VAL A 70 4.72 -6.36 -9.89
N ARG A 71 4.77 -6.50 -8.57
CA ARG A 71 5.57 -5.66 -7.68
C ARG A 71 6.20 -6.55 -6.62
N HIS A 72 7.49 -6.34 -6.42
CA HIS A 72 8.25 -6.84 -5.28
C HIS A 72 8.82 -5.61 -4.56
N PHE A 73 8.63 -5.56 -3.25
CA PHE A 73 9.10 -4.50 -2.38
C PHE A 73 9.68 -5.12 -1.12
N GLU A 74 10.85 -4.62 -0.75
CA GLU A 74 11.57 -4.98 0.46
C GLU A 74 12.14 -3.71 1.08
N ARG A 75 12.14 -3.65 2.40
CA ARG A 75 12.78 -2.59 3.17
C ARG A 75 13.22 -3.17 4.51
N GLY A 76 14.47 -2.91 4.89
CA GLY A 76 14.99 -3.20 6.21
C GLY A 76 14.29 -2.42 7.32
N GLY A 77 14.57 -2.81 8.55
CA GLY A 77 14.04 -2.17 9.75
C GLY A 77 14.78 -0.88 10.05
N PRO A 78 14.09 0.26 10.22
CA PRO A 78 14.73 1.50 10.63
C PRO A 78 15.22 1.51 12.08
N PHE A 79 14.90 0.48 12.87
CA PHE A 79 15.32 0.34 14.26
C PHE A 79 16.00 -0.99 14.49
N THR A 80 16.89 -1.04 15.47
CA THR A 80 17.60 -2.26 15.88
C THR A 80 17.25 -2.59 17.32
N ASN A 81 16.94 -3.85 17.60
CA ASN A 81 16.69 -4.34 18.95
C ASN A 81 18.01 -4.48 19.71
N GLU A 82 18.16 -3.80 20.85
CA GLU A 82 19.38 -3.90 21.69
C GLU A 82 19.55 -5.26 22.39
N TYR A 83 18.50 -6.07 22.48
CA TYR A 83 18.56 -7.37 23.16
C TYR A 83 19.17 -8.47 22.28
N ASP A 84 18.80 -8.53 21.00
CA ASP A 84 19.18 -9.60 20.07
C ASP A 84 19.75 -9.10 18.72
N ASP A 85 19.99 -7.80 18.59
CA ASP A 85 20.46 -7.12 17.37
C ASP A 85 19.55 -7.29 16.14
N SER A 86 18.29 -7.74 16.31
CA SER A 86 17.34 -7.89 15.21
C SER A 86 16.80 -6.55 14.70
N GLU A 87 16.43 -6.49 13.41
CA GLU A 87 15.79 -5.32 12.82
C GLU A 87 14.30 -5.24 13.18
N ILE A 88 13.80 -4.02 13.42
CA ILE A 88 12.40 -3.74 13.73
C ILE A 88 11.82 -2.79 12.70
N GLY A 89 10.64 -3.13 12.16
CA GLY A 89 9.94 -2.37 11.14
C GLY A 89 10.29 -2.74 9.69
N GLU A 90 10.93 -3.89 9.51
CA GLU A 90 11.12 -4.53 8.21
C GLU A 90 9.78 -4.74 7.49
N GLN A 91 9.79 -4.61 6.17
CA GLN A 91 8.60 -4.80 5.35
C GLN A 91 8.95 -5.55 4.08
N GLN A 92 8.19 -6.61 3.79
CA GLN A 92 8.26 -7.32 2.54
C GLN A 92 6.87 -7.47 1.93
N SER A 93 6.71 -7.05 0.68
CA SER A 93 5.45 -7.24 -0.03
C SER A 93 5.65 -7.65 -1.48
N GLN A 94 4.87 -8.64 -1.88
CA GLN A 94 4.82 -9.14 -3.24
C GLN A 94 3.39 -9.09 -3.73
N SER A 95 3.17 -8.61 -4.95
CA SER A 95 1.84 -8.59 -5.54
C SER A 95 1.89 -8.85 -7.03
N ILE A 96 0.86 -9.55 -7.50
CA ILE A 96 0.55 -9.75 -8.90
C ILE A 96 -0.90 -9.39 -9.15
N SER A 97 -1.15 -8.70 -10.25
CA SER A 97 -2.49 -8.44 -10.77
C SER A 97 -2.52 -8.72 -12.25
N ALA A 98 -3.63 -9.27 -12.72
CA ALA A 98 -3.87 -9.49 -14.13
C ALA A 98 -5.31 -9.13 -14.47
N PHE A 99 -5.54 -8.70 -15.70
CA PHE A 99 -6.88 -8.49 -16.23
C PHE A 99 -6.97 -8.94 -17.68
N VAL A 100 -8.17 -9.29 -18.08
CA VAL A 100 -8.56 -9.52 -19.47
C VAL A 100 -9.85 -8.75 -19.72
N GLU A 101 -9.89 -8.01 -20.81
CA GLU A 101 -11.02 -7.22 -21.24
C GLU A 101 -11.44 -7.65 -22.64
N LEU A 102 -12.72 -8.01 -22.77
CA LEU A 102 -13.37 -8.43 -24.00
C LEU A 102 -14.33 -7.33 -24.43
N ASN A 103 -14.13 -6.81 -25.64
CA ASN A 103 -15.00 -5.84 -26.30
C ASN A 103 -15.52 -6.45 -27.61
N PRO A 104 -16.56 -7.30 -27.58
CA PRO A 104 -17.07 -7.96 -28.79
C PRO A 104 -17.67 -6.97 -29.81
N ASN A 105 -18.16 -5.83 -29.33
CA ASN A 105 -18.70 -4.72 -30.12
C ASN A 105 -18.76 -3.44 -29.26
N ASP A 106 -19.15 -2.30 -29.86
CA ASP A 106 -19.19 -0.98 -29.22
C ASP A 106 -20.19 -0.83 -28.06
N ARG A 107 -21.05 -1.82 -27.83
CA ARG A 107 -22.11 -1.77 -26.80
C ARG A 107 -21.86 -2.70 -25.63
N LEU A 108 -20.87 -3.60 -25.72
CA LEU A 108 -20.59 -4.59 -24.69
C LEU A 108 -19.09 -4.63 -24.37
N SER A 109 -18.77 -4.38 -23.10
CA SER A 109 -17.44 -4.55 -22.54
C SER A 109 -17.52 -5.46 -21.32
N ILE A 110 -16.64 -6.46 -21.27
CA ILE A 110 -16.54 -7.43 -20.17
C ILE A 110 -15.11 -7.42 -19.65
N LEU A 111 -14.94 -7.05 -18.38
CA LEU A 111 -13.64 -7.00 -17.71
C LEU A 111 -13.58 -8.05 -16.61
N ALA A 112 -12.62 -8.97 -16.70
CA ALA A 112 -12.26 -9.89 -15.63
C ALA A 112 -10.90 -9.51 -15.04
N ARG A 113 -10.78 -9.50 -13.71
CA ARG A 113 -9.54 -9.13 -13.01
C ARG A 113 -9.26 -10.08 -11.85
N ALA A 114 -7.99 -10.43 -11.70
CA ALA A 114 -7.46 -11.21 -10.59
C ALA A 114 -6.32 -10.45 -9.91
N TYR A 115 -6.25 -10.55 -8.59
CA TYR A 115 -5.20 -9.96 -7.76
C TYR A 115 -4.78 -10.95 -6.70
N ARG A 116 -3.47 -11.05 -6.46
CA ARG A 116 -2.90 -11.75 -5.33
C ARG A 116 -1.74 -10.95 -4.75
N GLY A 117 -1.73 -10.82 -3.43
CA GLY A 117 -0.63 -10.22 -2.70
C GLY A 117 -0.24 -11.06 -1.49
N LYS A 118 1.05 -11.10 -1.18
CA LYS A 118 1.59 -11.58 0.09
C LYS A 118 2.30 -10.40 0.75
N ARG A 119 2.10 -10.25 2.07
CA ARG A 119 2.88 -9.35 2.92
C ARG A 119 3.51 -10.17 4.03
N ASP A 120 4.74 -9.87 4.32
CA ASP A 120 5.56 -10.44 5.37
C ASP A 120 6.26 -9.25 6.03
N ASP A 121 5.59 -8.69 7.04
CA ASP A 121 6.07 -7.48 7.70
C ASP A 121 6.61 -7.89 9.07
N GLY A 122 7.75 -7.31 9.45
CA GLY A 122 8.37 -7.50 10.75
C GLY A 122 7.59 -6.81 11.87
N HIS A 123 8.13 -6.87 13.08
CA HIS A 123 7.49 -6.24 14.23
C HIS A 123 7.30 -4.73 14.00
N PRO A 124 6.10 -4.18 14.20
CA PRO A 124 5.86 -2.76 13.95
C PRO A 124 6.59 -1.92 15.02
N PRO A 125 7.38 -0.91 14.61
CA PRO A 125 8.25 -0.18 15.54
C PRO A 125 7.49 0.58 16.62
N VAL A 126 6.23 0.95 16.38
CA VAL A 126 5.34 1.60 17.35
C VAL A 126 5.15 0.80 18.65
N MET A 127 5.32 -0.51 18.59
CA MET A 127 5.20 -1.37 19.76
C MET A 127 6.50 -1.42 20.57
N ALA A 128 7.64 -1.20 19.92
CA ALA A 128 8.97 -1.25 20.50
C ALA A 128 9.41 0.13 21.05
N THR A 129 8.96 1.24 20.46
CA THR A 129 9.28 2.59 20.93
C THR A 129 8.91 2.79 22.41
N ARG A 130 9.88 3.21 23.24
CA ARG A 130 9.65 3.39 24.68
C ARG A 130 8.65 4.52 24.91
N TYR A 131 7.88 4.44 25.99
CA TYR A 131 6.84 5.45 26.26
C TYR A 131 7.41 6.86 26.46
N PHE A 132 8.67 6.99 26.90
CA PHE A 132 9.35 8.28 27.05
C PHE A 132 9.78 8.91 25.71
N ASP A 133 9.89 8.12 24.64
CA ASP A 133 10.19 8.62 23.28
C ASP A 133 8.92 9.17 22.61
N ASN A 134 7.73 8.87 23.15
CA ASN A 134 6.48 9.52 22.76
C ASN A 134 6.44 10.92 23.37
N ASN A 135 6.66 11.93 22.54
CA ASN A 135 6.80 13.32 22.98
C ASN A 135 5.49 14.16 22.85
N CYS A 136 4.34 13.56 22.55
CA CYS A 136 3.07 14.26 22.80
C CYS A 136 2.75 14.19 24.29
N TYR A 137 2.21 15.29 24.82
CA TYR A 137 1.64 15.44 26.16
C TYR A 137 1.05 14.16 26.75
N MET A 138 1.20 13.98 28.08
CA MET A 138 0.52 12.93 28.83
C MET A 138 -0.97 12.90 28.46
N ASP A 139 -1.42 11.78 27.90
CA ASP A 139 -2.82 11.51 27.68
C ASP A 139 -3.50 11.39 29.05
N ASP A 140 -4.31 12.39 29.41
CA ASP A 140 -5.18 12.38 30.59
C ASP A 140 -6.59 11.81 30.27
N GLY A 141 -6.76 11.25 29.08
CA GLY A 141 -7.99 10.70 28.57
C GLY A 141 -8.35 9.31 29.11
N THR A 142 -9.66 9.04 29.18
CA THR A 142 -10.22 7.79 29.73
C THR A 142 -10.15 6.59 28.79
N PHE A 143 -9.63 6.74 27.56
CA PHE A 143 -9.53 5.64 26.59
C PHE A 143 -8.14 5.00 26.72
N TYR A 144 -8.07 3.69 27.00
CA TYR A 144 -6.84 2.97 27.40
C TYR A 144 -6.15 3.47 28.69
N GLY A 145 -6.84 4.24 29.54
CA GLY A 145 -6.31 4.67 30.84
C GLY A 145 -5.16 5.70 30.76
N GLY A 146 -5.21 6.61 29.79
CA GLY A 146 -4.14 7.59 29.55
C GLY A 146 -2.91 7.01 28.83
N ALA A 147 -3.04 5.82 28.22
CA ALA A 147 -1.97 5.17 27.47
C ALA A 147 -2.08 5.38 25.95
N GLY A 148 -2.80 6.42 25.51
CA GLY A 148 -2.80 6.87 24.12
C GLY A 148 -1.38 7.26 23.70
N ARG A 149 -0.70 6.37 22.99
CA ARG A 149 0.63 6.62 22.42
C ARG A 149 0.51 7.61 21.26
N TYR A 150 0.45 8.89 21.56
CA TYR A 150 0.49 9.95 20.56
C TYR A 150 1.93 10.42 20.39
N TYR A 151 2.33 10.61 19.13
CA TYR A 151 3.68 11.02 18.75
C TYR A 151 3.64 12.43 18.13
N CYS A 152 4.40 13.38 18.70
CA CYS A 152 4.42 14.80 18.32
C CYS A 152 5.85 15.21 17.92
N GLY A 153 6.46 14.52 16.96
CA GLY A 153 7.87 14.76 16.60
C GLY A 153 8.27 14.13 15.28
N VAL A 154 9.58 13.96 15.09
CA VAL A 154 10.17 13.11 14.03
C VAL A 154 10.75 11.89 14.73
N VAL A 155 10.21 10.69 14.47
CA VAL A 155 10.73 9.46 15.11
C VAL A 155 12.15 9.28 14.58
N GLU A 156 13.14 9.48 15.45
CA GLU A 156 14.54 9.31 15.06
C GLU A 156 14.84 7.80 14.99
N PRO A 157 15.33 7.30 13.84
CA PRO A 157 15.81 5.93 13.73
C PRO A 157 16.90 5.68 14.77
N GLY A 158 16.88 4.52 15.42
CA GLY A 158 17.81 4.27 16.51
C GLY A 158 17.60 2.91 17.20
N PRO A 159 18.42 2.63 18.22
CA PRO A 159 18.30 1.41 19.00
C PRO A 159 17.07 1.43 19.90
N ILE A 160 16.40 0.28 20.04
CA ILE A 160 15.23 0.09 20.90
C ILE A 160 15.46 -1.12 21.80
N ASN A 161 15.14 -0.99 23.10
CA ASN A 161 15.16 -2.11 24.03
C ASN A 161 13.74 -2.61 24.28
N THR A 162 13.49 -3.91 24.06
CA THR A 162 12.17 -4.54 24.19
C THR A 162 12.00 -5.46 25.41
N ASP A 163 12.89 -5.38 26.41
CA ASP A 163 12.81 -6.17 27.65
C ASP A 163 11.71 -5.70 28.61
#